data_AF-A0A966J0E9-F1
#
_entry.id   AF-A0A966J0E9-F1
#
_cell.length_a   1.000
_cell.length_b   1.000
_cell.length_c   1.000
_cell.angle_alpha   90.00
_cell.angle_beta   90.00
_cell.angle_gamma   90.00
#
_symmetry.space_group_name_H-M   'P 1'
#
loop_
_entity.id
_entity.type
_entity.pdbx_description
1 polymer ?
#
loop_
_entity_poly.entity_id
_entity_poly.type
_entity_poly.pdbx_seq_one_letter_code
_entity_poly.pdbx_strand_id
1 'polypeptide(L)'
;LQPGDKMAGRHGNKGVVSKIVPVEDMPYMADGTPCDIVLNPLGVPSRMNVGQVLEVHLGWAAKGIGQRIGDMLQAEARVAELRQFFESLYNGTGRKEELAKLSDDNILEMAGNLSQGIPFATPVFDGASEDEIRAMLKLAYPDDIAKTKGLTATRTQAHLYDGRTGDAFERPTTVGYMHVLKLHHLVDDKMHARSTGPYSLVTQQPLGGKAQFGGQRFGEMEVWALEAYGASYTLQEMLTVKSDDVQGRTKVYENIVKGEHAIDAGMPESFNVLVKEIRSLGIDIELERS
;
A
#
# COMPACT_ATOMS: atom_id res chain seq x y z
N LEU A 1 8.41 -8.29 -1.98
CA LEU A 1 7.35 -7.49 -1.31
C LEU A 1 7.35 -7.92 0.14
N GLN A 2 7.31 -6.99 1.09
CA GLN A 2 7.30 -7.34 2.51
C GLN A 2 6.34 -6.44 3.30
N PRO A 3 5.92 -6.85 4.52
CA PRO A 3 5.17 -5.98 5.41
C PRO A 3 5.87 -4.64 5.60
N GLY A 4 5.12 -3.54 5.49
CA GLY A 4 5.67 -2.18 5.52
C GLY A 4 5.89 -1.54 4.13
N ASP A 5 5.96 -2.32 3.04
CA ASP A 5 6.04 -1.75 1.70
C ASP A 5 4.75 -1.01 1.32
N LYS A 6 4.89 0.12 0.62
CA LYS A 6 3.74 0.92 0.18
C LYS A 6 3.24 0.52 -1.19
N MET A 7 1.94 0.27 -1.29
CA MET A 7 1.23 -0.01 -2.55
C MET A 7 0.15 1.04 -2.82
N ALA A 8 -0.24 1.20 -4.08
CA ALA A 8 -1.27 2.13 -4.49
C ALA A 8 -2.11 1.56 -5.64
N GLY A 9 -3.42 1.83 -5.63
CA GLY A 9 -4.25 1.72 -6.81
C GLY A 9 -4.22 3.00 -7.64
N ARG A 10 -4.80 2.94 -8.83
CA ARG A 10 -4.87 4.08 -9.76
C ARG A 10 -5.85 5.17 -9.33
N HIS A 11 -6.80 4.84 -8.45
CA HIS A 11 -7.86 5.75 -7.98
C HIS A 11 -7.51 6.49 -6.68
N GLY A 12 -6.21 6.74 -6.44
CA GLY A 12 -5.74 7.47 -5.27
C GLY A 12 -5.78 6.70 -3.95
N ASN A 13 -6.23 5.45 -3.96
CA ASN A 13 -6.16 4.54 -2.82
C ASN A 13 -4.70 4.11 -2.60
N LYS A 14 -4.14 4.46 -1.45
CA LYS A 14 -2.79 4.06 -1.04
C LYS A 14 -2.88 3.27 0.26
N GLY A 15 -2.02 2.27 0.40
CA GLY A 15 -1.96 1.40 1.57
C GLY A 15 -0.54 0.92 1.83
N VAL A 16 -0.35 0.35 3.01
CA VAL A 16 0.88 -0.34 3.42
C VAL A 16 0.53 -1.81 3.57
N VAL A 17 1.38 -2.70 3.07
CA VAL A 17 1.21 -4.14 3.26
C VAL A 17 1.30 -4.45 4.75
N SER A 18 0.23 -4.97 5.34
CA SER A 18 0.18 -5.30 6.76
C SER A 18 0.66 -6.72 7.04
N LYS A 19 0.20 -7.70 6.25
CA LYS A 19 0.49 -9.12 6.43
C LYS A 19 0.57 -9.80 5.07
N ILE A 20 1.48 -10.76 4.94
CA ILE A 20 1.52 -11.75 3.87
C ILE A 20 1.09 -13.06 4.51
N VAL A 21 0.01 -13.65 3.99
CA VAL A 21 -0.55 -14.91 4.51
C VAL A 21 -0.36 -16.03 3.50
N PRO A 22 -0.34 -17.30 3.97
CA PRO A 22 -0.43 -18.45 3.09
C PRO A 22 -1.70 -18.43 2.24
N VAL A 23 -1.69 -19.13 1.10
CA VAL A 23 -2.80 -19.12 0.14
C VAL A 23 -4.05 -19.82 0.69
N GLU A 24 -3.86 -20.85 1.50
CA GLU A 24 -4.91 -21.61 2.18
C GLU A 24 -5.69 -20.77 3.20
N ASP A 25 -5.06 -19.71 3.72
CA ASP A 25 -5.66 -18.80 4.70
C ASP A 25 -6.51 -17.70 4.05
N MET A 26 -6.46 -17.56 2.72
CA MET A 26 -7.15 -16.49 1.99
C MET A 26 -8.61 -16.84 1.71
N PRO A 27 -9.51 -15.85 1.72
CA PRO A 27 -10.86 -16.03 1.23
C PRO A 27 -10.88 -16.59 -0.19
N TYR A 28 -11.74 -17.58 -0.45
CA TYR A 28 -11.84 -18.24 -1.74
C TYR A 28 -13.28 -18.22 -2.28
N MET A 29 -13.41 -18.28 -3.60
CA MET A 29 -14.69 -18.35 -4.31
C MET A 29 -15.25 -19.77 -4.30
N ALA A 30 -16.51 -19.96 -4.69
CA ALA A 30 -17.15 -21.28 -4.75
C ALA A 30 -16.42 -22.31 -5.64
N ASP A 31 -15.63 -21.86 -6.61
CA ASP A 31 -14.80 -22.71 -7.46
C ASP A 31 -13.41 -23.03 -6.86
N GLY A 32 -13.15 -22.60 -5.63
CA GLY A 32 -11.88 -22.81 -4.93
C GLY A 32 -10.80 -21.76 -5.23
N THR A 33 -11.06 -20.79 -6.11
CA THR A 33 -10.07 -19.76 -6.45
C THR A 33 -9.84 -18.82 -5.27
N PRO A 34 -8.62 -18.71 -4.74
CA PRO A 34 -8.31 -17.79 -3.64
C PRO A 34 -8.21 -16.35 -4.14
N CYS A 35 -8.50 -15.39 -3.25
CA CYS A 35 -8.25 -13.97 -3.48
C CYS A 35 -6.77 -13.64 -3.25
N ASP A 36 -6.19 -12.74 -4.05
CA ASP A 36 -4.79 -12.32 -3.87
C ASP A 36 -4.62 -11.19 -2.85
N ILE A 37 -5.56 -10.22 -2.84
CA ILE A 37 -5.50 -9.01 -2.00
C ILE A 37 -6.88 -8.74 -1.40
N VAL A 38 -6.93 -8.50 -0.09
CA VAL A 38 -8.14 -8.05 0.62
C VAL A 38 -8.04 -6.56 0.91
N LEU A 39 -9.05 -5.79 0.48
CA LEU A 39 -9.12 -4.34 0.68
C LEU A 39 -10.27 -3.96 1.60
N ASN A 40 -10.10 -2.86 2.34
CA ASN A 40 -11.13 -2.33 3.24
C ASN A 40 -12.18 -1.50 2.46
N PRO A 41 -13.48 -1.85 2.51
CA PRO A 41 -14.52 -1.12 1.80
C PRO A 41 -14.82 0.27 2.39
N LEU A 42 -14.49 0.53 3.66
CA LEU A 42 -14.82 1.78 4.34
C LEU A 42 -14.16 3.02 3.71
N GLY A 43 -13.05 2.83 2.99
CA GLY A 43 -12.37 3.91 2.29
C GLY A 43 -13.13 4.47 1.09
N VAL A 44 -14.03 3.67 0.49
CA VAL A 44 -14.73 4.07 -0.75
C VAL A 44 -15.76 5.17 -0.49
N PRO A 45 -16.69 5.02 0.47
CA PRO A 45 -17.69 6.07 0.74
C PRO A 45 -17.05 7.36 1.27
N SER A 46 -16.07 7.23 2.17
CA SER A 46 -15.42 8.38 2.80
C SER A 46 -14.62 9.24 1.83
N ARG A 47 -14.01 8.64 0.81
CA ARG A 47 -13.18 9.35 -0.18
C ARG A 47 -13.88 9.62 -1.50
N MET A 48 -15.12 9.16 -1.65
CA MET A 48 -15.96 9.33 -2.85
C MET A 48 -15.28 8.86 -4.16
N ASN A 49 -14.36 7.90 -4.09
CA ASN A 49 -13.62 7.39 -5.24
C ASN A 49 -14.19 6.06 -5.73
N VAL A 50 -15.46 6.09 -6.16
CA VAL A 50 -16.24 4.93 -6.64
C VAL A 50 -15.63 4.28 -7.89
N GLY A 51 -14.85 5.02 -8.68
CA GLY A 51 -14.18 4.52 -9.88
C GLY A 51 -13.35 3.24 -9.66
N GLN A 52 -12.78 3.05 -8.46
CA GLN A 52 -12.05 1.82 -8.13
C GLN A 52 -12.95 0.57 -8.14
N VAL A 53 -14.22 0.71 -7.78
CA VAL A 53 -15.20 -0.39 -7.79
C VAL A 53 -15.61 -0.70 -9.23
N LEU A 54 -15.78 0.32 -10.06
CA LEU A 54 -16.06 0.16 -11.49
C LEU A 54 -14.87 -0.50 -12.22
N GLU A 55 -13.63 -0.12 -11.88
CA GLU A 55 -12.42 -0.79 -12.37
C GLU A 55 -12.42 -2.28 -12.00
N VAL A 56 -12.73 -2.61 -10.75
CA VAL A 56 -12.80 -4.00 -10.28
C VAL A 56 -13.85 -4.80 -11.06
N HIS A 57 -15.04 -4.25 -11.29
CA HIS A 57 -16.08 -4.90 -12.09
C HIS A 57 -15.67 -5.10 -13.55
N LEU A 58 -15.07 -4.09 -14.18
CA LEU A 58 -14.63 -4.19 -15.57
C LEU A 58 -13.45 -5.16 -15.72
N GLY A 59 -12.51 -5.14 -14.77
CA GLY A 59 -11.42 -6.11 -14.68
C GLY A 59 -11.92 -7.54 -14.44
N TRP A 60 -13.01 -7.70 -13.68
CA TRP A 60 -13.66 -8.98 -13.49
C TRP A 60 -14.27 -9.53 -14.78
N ALA A 61 -14.94 -8.68 -15.57
CA ALA A 61 -15.42 -9.03 -16.90
C ALA A 61 -14.26 -9.37 -17.84
N ALA A 62 -13.18 -8.59 -17.81
CA ALA A 62 -11.98 -8.78 -18.63
C ALA A 62 -11.35 -10.15 -18.43
N LYS A 63 -11.15 -10.55 -17.16
CA LYS A 63 -10.61 -11.87 -16.83
C LYS A 63 -11.54 -12.98 -17.27
N GLY A 64 -12.85 -12.85 -16.99
CA GLY A 64 -13.82 -13.87 -17.34
C GLY A 64 -13.91 -14.11 -18.85
N ILE A 65 -13.91 -13.05 -19.66
CA ILE A 65 -13.89 -13.17 -21.12
C ILE A 65 -12.60 -13.82 -21.60
N GLY A 66 -11.44 -13.45 -21.04
CA GLY A 66 -10.17 -14.12 -21.34
C GLY A 66 -10.21 -15.61 -21.05
N GLN A 67 -10.71 -15.99 -19.86
CA GLN A 67 -10.88 -17.39 -19.48
C GLN A 67 -11.77 -18.15 -20.49
N ARG A 68 -12.89 -17.56 -20.91
CA ARG A 68 -13.76 -18.17 -21.93
C ARG A 68 -13.05 -18.38 -23.26
N ILE A 69 -12.23 -17.42 -23.70
CA ILE A 69 -11.41 -17.58 -24.93
C ILE A 69 -10.42 -18.72 -24.75
N GLY A 70 -9.76 -18.81 -23.59
CA GLY A 70 -8.87 -19.91 -23.25
C GLY A 70 -9.55 -21.27 -23.27
N ASP A 71 -10.75 -21.37 -22.69
CA ASP A 71 -11.55 -22.61 -22.67
C ASP A 71 -11.95 -23.03 -24.10
N MET A 72 -12.33 -22.06 -24.95
CA MET A 72 -12.65 -22.32 -26.37
C MET A 72 -11.42 -22.81 -27.15
N LEU A 73 -10.24 -22.26 -26.87
CA LEU A 73 -8.99 -22.73 -27.50
C LEU A 73 -8.62 -24.15 -27.04
N GLN A 74 -8.78 -24.46 -25.75
CA GLN A 74 -8.52 -25.80 -25.22
C GLN A 74 -9.50 -26.85 -25.76
N ALA A 75 -10.75 -26.46 -26.01
CA ALA A 75 -11.75 -27.32 -26.62
C ALA A 75 -11.58 -27.48 -28.15
N GLU A 76 -10.52 -26.92 -28.75
CA GLU A 76 -10.28 -26.89 -30.19
C GLU A 76 -11.50 -26.36 -30.96
N ALA A 77 -12.16 -25.33 -30.41
CA ALA A 77 -13.35 -24.74 -31.02
C ALA A 77 -13.06 -24.26 -32.44
N ARG A 78 -14.05 -24.41 -33.32
CA ARG A 78 -13.92 -23.97 -34.72
C ARG A 78 -13.66 -22.47 -34.76
N VAL A 79 -12.81 -22.02 -35.68
CA VAL A 79 -12.49 -20.59 -35.87
C VAL A 79 -13.76 -19.75 -36.08
N ALA A 80 -14.79 -20.32 -36.71
CA ALA A 80 -16.09 -19.67 -36.86
C ALA A 80 -16.77 -19.30 -35.52
N GLU A 81 -16.64 -20.16 -34.50
CA GLU A 81 -17.21 -19.93 -33.16
C GLU A 81 -16.43 -18.84 -32.41
N LEU A 82 -15.10 -18.86 -32.49
CA LEU A 82 -14.25 -17.78 -31.97
C LEU A 82 -14.57 -16.44 -32.64
N ARG A 83 -14.74 -16.44 -33.96
CA ARG A 83 -15.11 -15.25 -34.73
C ARG A 83 -16.47 -14.71 -34.32
N GLN A 84 -17.47 -15.57 -34.13
CA GLN A 84 -18.78 -15.16 -33.63
C GLN A 84 -18.70 -14.58 -32.21
N PHE A 85 -17.86 -15.18 -31.35
CA PHE A 85 -17.64 -14.67 -30.01
C PHE A 85 -16.97 -13.29 -30.03
N PHE A 86 -15.91 -13.10 -30.83
CA PHE A 86 -15.27 -11.79 -31.00
C PHE A 86 -16.21 -10.74 -31.60
N GLU A 87 -17.07 -11.13 -32.53
CA GLU A 87 -18.08 -10.22 -33.09
C GLU A 87 -19.03 -9.72 -31.99
N SER A 88 -19.51 -10.62 -31.11
CA SER A 88 -20.34 -10.23 -29.98
C SER A 88 -19.63 -9.34 -28.96
N LEU A 89 -18.31 -9.56 -28.80
CA LEU A 89 -17.47 -8.84 -27.84
C LEU A 89 -17.12 -7.41 -28.32
N TYR A 90 -16.57 -7.29 -29.53
CA TYR A 90 -16.08 -6.01 -30.06
C TYR A 90 -17.19 -5.17 -30.67
N ASN A 91 -18.18 -5.78 -31.33
CA ASN A 91 -19.20 -5.06 -32.08
C ASN A 91 -20.55 -4.98 -31.36
N GLY A 92 -20.63 -5.49 -30.13
CA GLY A 92 -21.81 -5.39 -29.28
C GLY A 92 -22.07 -3.99 -28.74
N THR A 93 -21.01 -3.24 -28.41
CA THR A 93 -21.10 -1.90 -27.79
C THR A 93 -19.93 -1.02 -28.23
N GLY A 94 -20.17 0.27 -28.47
CA GLY A 94 -19.12 1.24 -28.81
C GLY A 94 -18.69 1.22 -30.28
N ARG A 95 -17.38 1.30 -30.52
CA ARG A 95 -16.79 1.39 -31.87
C ARG A 95 -16.81 0.02 -32.56
N LYS A 96 -17.38 -0.03 -33.76
CA LYS A 96 -17.38 -1.23 -34.59
C LYS A 96 -16.02 -1.45 -35.24
N GLU A 97 -15.52 -2.67 -35.15
CA GLU A 97 -14.29 -3.14 -35.74
C GLU A 97 -14.58 -4.16 -36.85
N GLU A 98 -13.77 -4.13 -37.91
CA GLU A 98 -13.98 -4.97 -39.10
C GLU A 98 -13.22 -6.31 -38.97
N LEU A 99 -13.69 -7.16 -38.04
CA LEU A 99 -13.08 -8.48 -37.82
C LEU A 99 -13.11 -9.35 -39.08
N ALA A 100 -14.05 -9.13 -40.01
CA ALA A 100 -14.17 -9.85 -41.28
C ALA A 100 -12.91 -9.78 -42.16
N LYS A 101 -12.05 -8.76 -41.98
CA LYS A 101 -10.81 -8.59 -42.74
C LYS A 101 -9.64 -9.43 -42.23
N LEU A 102 -9.75 -9.99 -41.03
CA LEU A 102 -8.71 -10.81 -40.42
C LEU A 102 -8.72 -12.24 -40.99
N SER A 103 -7.54 -12.81 -41.25
CA SER A 103 -7.40 -14.22 -41.59
C SER A 103 -7.69 -15.11 -40.38
N ASP A 104 -7.98 -16.38 -40.63
CA ASP A 104 -8.23 -17.36 -39.58
C ASP A 104 -7.02 -17.54 -38.65
N ASP A 105 -5.80 -17.53 -39.21
CA ASP A 105 -4.55 -17.59 -38.44
C ASP A 105 -4.42 -16.39 -37.49
N ASN A 106 -4.77 -15.17 -37.94
CA ASN A 106 -4.72 -13.98 -37.10
C ASN A 106 -5.76 -14.02 -35.99
N ILE A 107 -6.93 -14.63 -36.22
CA ILE A 107 -7.97 -14.81 -35.20
C ILE A 107 -7.49 -15.79 -34.11
N LEU A 108 -6.81 -16.86 -34.50
CA LEU A 108 -6.23 -17.82 -33.56
C LEU A 108 -5.09 -17.19 -32.75
N GLU A 109 -4.21 -16.42 -33.38
CA GLU A 109 -3.15 -15.69 -32.69
C GLU A 109 -3.74 -14.68 -31.69
N MET A 110 -4.75 -13.92 -32.12
CA MET A 110 -5.46 -12.97 -31.26
C MET A 110 -6.10 -13.67 -30.06
N ALA A 111 -6.76 -14.81 -30.27
CA ALA A 111 -7.33 -15.61 -29.19
C ALA A 111 -6.25 -16.08 -28.20
N GLY A 112 -5.10 -16.54 -28.70
CA GLY A 112 -3.97 -16.93 -27.86
C GLY A 112 -3.50 -15.79 -26.97
N ASN A 113 -3.33 -14.59 -27.54
CA ASN A 113 -2.91 -13.39 -26.81
C ASN A 113 -3.94 -12.92 -25.78
N LEU A 114 -5.24 -13.09 -26.05
CA LEU A 114 -6.33 -12.62 -25.20
C LEU A 114 -6.80 -13.64 -24.16
N SER A 115 -6.30 -14.88 -24.20
CA SER A 115 -6.68 -15.98 -23.30
C SER A 115 -6.47 -15.67 -21.81
N GLN A 116 -5.54 -14.78 -21.47
CA GLN A 116 -5.26 -14.42 -20.07
C GLN A 116 -6.16 -13.30 -19.53
N GLY A 117 -6.86 -12.58 -20.41
CA GLY A 117 -7.69 -11.42 -20.10
C GLY A 117 -7.71 -10.43 -21.24
N ILE A 118 -8.87 -9.83 -21.50
CA ILE A 118 -8.99 -8.83 -22.57
C ILE A 118 -8.67 -7.41 -22.05
N PRO A 119 -7.93 -6.59 -22.82
CA PRO A 119 -7.74 -5.19 -22.46
C PRO A 119 -9.00 -4.39 -22.80
N PHE A 120 -9.48 -3.59 -21.84
CA PHE A 120 -10.49 -2.56 -22.09
C PHE A 120 -9.83 -1.18 -22.14
N ALA A 121 -10.32 -0.34 -23.04
CA ALA A 121 -9.96 1.06 -23.13
C ALA A 121 -11.17 1.93 -22.77
N THR A 122 -11.09 2.66 -21.66
CA THR A 122 -12.10 3.62 -21.23
C THR A 122 -11.51 5.03 -21.26
N PRO A 123 -11.99 5.93 -22.13
CA PRO A 123 -11.60 7.35 -22.12
C PRO A 123 -11.88 8.02 -20.77
N VAL A 124 -11.19 9.13 -20.50
CA VAL A 124 -11.26 9.83 -19.20
C VAL A 124 -12.63 10.47 -18.95
N PHE A 125 -13.25 11.05 -19.98
CA PHE A 125 -14.51 11.80 -19.85
C PHE A 125 -15.72 11.14 -20.55
N ASP A 126 -15.47 10.19 -21.44
CA ASP A 126 -16.49 9.44 -22.19
C ASP A 126 -16.23 7.94 -22.03
N GLY A 127 -16.32 7.49 -20.78
CA GLY A 127 -15.99 6.13 -20.36
C GLY A 127 -17.17 5.17 -20.48
N ALA A 128 -16.91 3.89 -20.16
CA ALA A 128 -17.94 2.87 -20.15
C ALA A 128 -19.05 3.19 -19.15
N SER A 129 -20.30 3.07 -19.60
CA SER A 129 -21.49 3.15 -18.76
C SER A 129 -21.67 1.89 -17.89
N GLU A 130 -22.43 1.99 -16.81
CA GLU A 130 -22.71 0.80 -15.98
C GLU A 130 -23.43 -0.31 -16.74
N ASP A 131 -24.31 0.04 -17.69
CA ASP A 131 -25.05 -0.94 -18.47
C ASP A 131 -24.14 -1.72 -19.41
N GLU A 132 -23.12 -1.06 -20.00
CA GLU A 132 -22.09 -1.73 -20.80
C GLU A 132 -21.24 -2.66 -19.93
N ILE A 133 -20.84 -2.24 -18.73
CA ILE A 133 -20.10 -3.10 -17.78
C ILE A 133 -20.94 -4.33 -17.41
N ARG A 134 -22.24 -4.15 -17.13
CA ARG A 134 -23.16 -5.26 -16.83
C ARG A 134 -23.36 -6.20 -18.02
N ALA A 135 -23.42 -5.66 -19.24
CA ALA A 135 -23.48 -6.47 -20.46
C ALA A 135 -22.22 -7.32 -20.64
N MET A 136 -21.04 -6.72 -20.42
CA MET A 136 -19.76 -7.43 -20.48
C MET A 136 -19.63 -8.49 -19.37
N LEU A 137 -20.11 -8.21 -18.17
CA LEU A 137 -20.16 -9.22 -17.09
C LEU A 137 -21.07 -10.40 -17.44
N LYS A 138 -22.22 -10.16 -18.08
CA LYS A 138 -23.10 -11.24 -18.56
C LYS A 138 -22.45 -12.05 -19.68
N LEU A 139 -21.71 -11.40 -20.57
CA LEU A 139 -20.94 -12.06 -21.61
C LEU A 139 -19.80 -12.90 -20.99
N ALA A 140 -19.12 -12.37 -19.98
CA ALA A 140 -18.05 -13.07 -19.26
C ALA A 140 -18.56 -14.29 -18.47
N TYR A 141 -19.71 -14.15 -17.81
CA TYR A 141 -20.27 -15.14 -16.90
C TYR A 141 -21.74 -15.41 -17.25
N PRO A 142 -22.03 -16.31 -18.20
CA PRO A 142 -23.39 -16.76 -18.46
C PRO A 142 -23.99 -17.47 -17.22
N ASP A 143 -25.30 -17.71 -17.20
CA ASP A 143 -26.02 -18.12 -15.97
C ASP A 143 -25.54 -19.44 -15.34
N ASP A 144 -25.02 -20.36 -16.15
CA ASP A 144 -24.39 -21.60 -15.72
C ASP A 144 -23.08 -21.33 -14.98
N ILE A 145 -22.18 -20.52 -15.54
CA ILE A 145 -20.90 -20.15 -14.93
C ILE A 145 -21.13 -19.30 -13.67
N ALA A 146 -22.09 -18.38 -13.72
CA ALA A 146 -22.43 -17.53 -12.58
C ALA A 146 -22.88 -18.36 -11.38
N LYS A 147 -23.66 -19.42 -11.58
CA LYS A 147 -24.06 -20.35 -10.51
C LYS A 147 -22.87 -21.11 -9.95
N THR A 148 -22.03 -21.67 -10.81
CA THR A 148 -20.84 -22.43 -10.38
C THR A 148 -19.87 -21.58 -9.57
N LYS A 149 -19.66 -20.31 -9.96
CA LYS A 149 -18.78 -19.37 -9.26
C LYS A 149 -19.46 -18.65 -8.06
N GLY A 150 -20.73 -18.96 -7.76
CA GLY A 150 -21.46 -18.32 -6.66
C GLY A 150 -21.65 -16.81 -6.84
N LEU A 151 -21.82 -16.34 -8.09
CA LEU A 151 -22.02 -14.93 -8.41
C LEU A 151 -23.47 -14.49 -8.15
N THR A 152 -23.62 -13.24 -7.75
CA THR A 152 -24.92 -12.55 -7.67
C THR A 152 -25.56 -12.37 -9.05
N ALA A 153 -26.85 -12.05 -9.11
CA ALA A 153 -27.58 -11.85 -10.36
C ALA A 153 -26.93 -10.80 -11.29
N THR A 154 -26.36 -9.74 -10.70
CA THR A 154 -25.64 -8.68 -11.40
C THR A 154 -24.20 -9.06 -11.77
N ARG A 155 -23.66 -10.16 -11.24
CA ARG A 155 -22.28 -10.65 -11.39
C ARG A 155 -21.19 -9.69 -10.88
N THR A 156 -21.58 -8.68 -10.13
CA THR A 156 -20.68 -7.68 -9.52
C THR A 156 -20.10 -8.15 -8.19
N GLN A 157 -20.73 -9.15 -7.57
CA GLN A 157 -20.35 -9.70 -6.28
C GLN A 157 -20.42 -11.23 -6.32
N ALA A 158 -19.61 -11.87 -5.47
CA ALA A 158 -19.54 -13.32 -5.30
C ALA A 158 -19.71 -13.70 -3.82
N HIS A 159 -20.24 -14.89 -3.57
CA HIS A 159 -20.19 -15.53 -2.26
C HIS A 159 -18.78 -16.12 -2.05
N LEU A 160 -18.10 -15.60 -1.03
CA LEU A 160 -16.80 -16.08 -0.61
C LEU A 160 -16.91 -16.98 0.63
N TYR A 161 -15.88 -17.79 0.84
CA TYR A 161 -15.71 -18.66 1.99
C TYR A 161 -14.41 -18.28 2.70
N ASP A 162 -14.38 -18.39 4.02
CA ASP A 162 -13.19 -18.15 4.82
C ASP A 162 -12.20 -19.32 4.69
N GLY A 163 -10.97 -19.03 4.24
CA GLY A 163 -9.91 -20.04 4.07
C GLY A 163 -9.53 -20.77 5.36
N ARG A 164 -9.73 -20.14 6.53
CA ARG A 164 -9.34 -20.74 7.82
C ARG A 164 -10.38 -21.69 8.39
N THR A 165 -11.64 -21.38 8.22
CA THR A 165 -12.76 -22.11 8.83
C THR A 165 -13.53 -22.95 7.82
N GLY A 166 -13.53 -22.53 6.55
CA GLY A 166 -14.38 -23.08 5.48
C GLY A 166 -15.81 -22.52 5.48
N ASP A 167 -16.17 -21.66 6.44
CA ASP A 167 -17.51 -21.12 6.57
C ASP A 167 -17.77 -20.05 5.49
N ALA A 168 -19.01 -19.99 5.00
CA ALA A 168 -19.44 -18.97 4.06
C ALA A 168 -19.59 -17.61 4.76
N PHE A 169 -19.17 -16.52 4.11
CA PHE A 169 -19.47 -15.17 4.63
C PHE A 169 -20.97 -14.88 4.55
N GLU A 170 -21.47 -14.11 5.53
CA GLU A 170 -22.90 -13.75 5.63
C GLU A 170 -23.41 -12.96 4.42
N ARG A 171 -22.55 -12.15 3.79
CA ARG A 171 -22.92 -11.28 2.67
C ARG A 171 -21.96 -11.48 1.49
N PRO A 172 -22.47 -11.41 0.26
CA PRO A 172 -21.61 -11.46 -0.92
C PRO A 172 -20.70 -10.23 -0.97
N THR A 173 -19.51 -10.42 -1.52
CA THR A 173 -18.45 -9.41 -1.57
C THR A 173 -18.11 -9.08 -3.01
N THR A 174 -17.71 -7.84 -3.27
CA THR A 174 -17.20 -7.45 -4.58
C THR A 174 -15.82 -8.08 -4.80
N VAL A 175 -15.71 -8.87 -5.87
CA VAL A 175 -14.47 -9.54 -6.29
C VAL A 175 -14.19 -9.12 -7.73
N GLY A 176 -12.92 -8.96 -8.06
CA GLY A 176 -12.49 -8.61 -9.41
C GLY A 176 -11.03 -8.23 -9.48
N TYR A 177 -10.62 -7.70 -10.63
CA TYR A 177 -9.23 -7.34 -10.89
C TYR A 177 -9.07 -5.83 -10.87
N MET A 178 -8.20 -5.36 -9.97
CA MET A 178 -7.76 -3.95 -9.90
C MET A 178 -6.29 -3.88 -10.30
N HIS A 179 -5.89 -2.84 -11.04
CA HIS A 179 -4.49 -2.62 -11.32
C HIS A 179 -3.80 -1.96 -10.11
N VAL A 180 -2.89 -2.71 -9.46
CA VAL A 180 -2.15 -2.27 -8.28
C VAL A 180 -0.69 -1.97 -8.63
N LEU A 181 -0.19 -0.86 -8.12
CA LEU A 181 1.16 -0.34 -8.32
C LEU A 181 1.98 -0.47 -7.03
N LYS A 182 3.22 -0.94 -7.15
CA LYS A 182 4.21 -0.84 -6.06
C LYS A 182 4.86 0.54 -6.11
N LEU A 183 4.84 1.27 -4.99
CA LEU A 183 5.52 2.56 -4.92
C LEU A 183 6.98 2.38 -4.51
N HIS A 184 7.84 3.34 -4.89
CA HIS A 184 9.23 3.42 -4.45
C HIS A 184 9.40 3.73 -2.93
N HIS A 185 8.30 3.76 -2.16
CA HIS A 185 8.36 3.92 -0.71
C HIS A 185 8.54 2.55 -0.06
N LEU A 186 9.78 2.07 -0.05
CA LEU A 186 10.17 0.79 0.53
C LEU A 186 10.44 0.94 2.03
N VAL A 187 10.06 -0.05 2.82
CA VAL A 187 10.26 -0.01 4.27
C VAL A 187 11.74 -0.02 4.66
N ASP A 188 12.57 -0.75 3.93
CA ASP A 188 14.02 -0.85 4.18
C ASP A 188 14.71 0.51 4.07
N ASP A 189 14.22 1.37 3.18
CA ASP A 189 14.75 2.72 3.01
C ASP A 189 14.37 3.63 4.19
N LYS A 190 13.27 3.32 4.88
CA LYS A 190 12.72 4.13 5.98
C LYS A 190 13.16 3.67 7.36
N MET A 191 13.38 2.38 7.57
CA MET A 191 13.84 1.86 8.85
C MET A 191 15.26 2.39 9.14
N HIS A 192 15.42 2.99 10.32
CA HIS A 192 16.69 3.51 10.82
C HIS A 192 16.65 3.56 12.35
N ALA A 193 17.70 3.06 12.98
CA ALA A 193 17.88 3.09 14.42
C ALA A 193 19.35 3.37 14.75
N ARG A 194 19.59 3.98 15.90
CA ARG A 194 20.94 4.20 16.44
C ARG A 194 20.93 4.13 17.95
N SER A 195 22.06 3.73 18.52
CA SER A 195 22.38 3.89 19.94
C SER A 195 23.31 5.08 20.11
N THR A 196 24.54 4.96 19.62
CA THR A 196 25.57 6.01 19.57
C THR A 196 25.96 6.29 18.11
N GLY A 197 26.67 7.39 17.85
CA GLY A 197 27.04 7.77 16.49
C GLY A 197 27.79 9.10 16.46
N PRO A 198 28.00 9.69 15.28
CA PRO A 198 28.71 10.95 15.15
C PRO A 198 27.91 12.14 15.71
N TYR A 199 28.65 13.17 16.10
CA TYR A 199 28.15 14.41 16.70
C TYR A 199 28.66 15.63 15.93
N SER A 200 27.90 16.72 15.98
CA SER A 200 28.29 18.02 15.44
C SER A 200 29.48 18.60 16.19
N LEU A 201 30.43 19.22 15.48
CA LEU A 201 31.59 19.87 16.10
C LEU A 201 31.21 21.11 16.91
N VAL A 202 30.15 21.82 16.50
CA VAL A 202 29.74 23.09 17.11
C VAL A 202 28.88 22.85 18.34
N THR A 203 27.76 22.16 18.16
CA THR A 203 26.75 21.99 19.23
C THR A 203 26.88 20.69 20.01
N GLN A 204 27.78 19.79 19.61
CA GLN A 204 27.94 18.45 20.20
C GLN A 204 26.69 17.55 20.14
N GLN A 205 25.66 17.96 19.41
CA GLN A 205 24.43 17.19 19.19
C GLN A 205 24.64 16.06 18.17
N PRO A 206 23.86 14.96 18.24
CA PRO A 206 23.85 13.92 17.22
C PRO A 206 23.60 14.50 15.83
N LEU A 207 24.32 14.00 14.81
CA LEU A 207 24.05 14.39 13.41
C LEU A 207 22.62 13.99 12.99
N GLY A 208 22.11 14.63 11.94
CA GLY A 208 20.77 14.36 11.40
C GLY A 208 20.78 13.42 10.19
N GLY A 209 19.72 12.62 10.04
CA GLY A 209 19.48 11.82 8.83
C GLY A 209 20.17 10.46 8.78
N LYS A 210 19.53 9.50 8.09
CA LYS A 210 19.97 8.09 8.01
C LYS A 210 21.39 7.93 7.46
N ALA A 211 21.77 8.71 6.45
CA ALA A 211 23.08 8.60 5.78
C ALA A 211 24.27 8.86 6.73
N GLN A 212 24.07 9.65 7.78
CA GLN A 212 25.09 10.00 8.77
C GLN A 212 24.95 9.20 10.07
N PHE A 213 24.20 8.09 10.05
CA PHE A 213 23.75 7.42 11.26
C PHE A 213 23.11 8.39 12.26
N GLY A 214 22.31 9.35 11.75
CA GLY A 214 21.80 10.47 12.51
C GLY A 214 20.70 10.12 13.53
N GLY A 215 20.51 10.98 14.52
CA GLY A 215 19.45 10.89 15.51
C GLY A 215 18.12 11.43 15.01
N GLN A 216 17.06 11.08 15.73
CA GLN A 216 15.76 11.69 15.52
C GLN A 216 15.69 13.02 16.23
N ARG A 217 15.06 13.99 15.57
CA ARG A 217 14.81 15.30 16.17
C ARG A 217 13.73 15.14 17.22
N PHE A 218 14.08 15.37 18.48
CA PHE A 218 13.12 15.62 19.55
C PHE A 218 12.79 17.11 19.54
N GLY A 219 11.59 17.47 19.10
CA GLY A 219 11.18 18.84 18.86
C GLY A 219 10.50 19.49 20.06
N GLU A 220 10.15 20.76 19.89
CA GLU A 220 9.50 21.59 20.90
C GLU A 220 8.13 21.03 21.32
N MET A 221 7.33 20.53 20.38
CA MET A 221 6.02 19.95 20.69
C MET A 221 6.14 18.65 21.49
N GLU A 222 7.18 17.85 21.26
CA GLU A 222 7.45 16.66 22.06
C GLU A 222 7.93 17.01 23.48
N VAL A 223 8.67 18.11 23.64
CA VAL A 223 9.04 18.66 24.97
C VAL A 223 7.78 19.05 25.75
N TRP A 224 6.88 19.85 25.16
CA TRP A 224 5.63 20.25 25.81
C TRP A 224 4.77 19.06 26.23
N ALA A 225 4.76 18.00 25.42
CA ALA A 225 4.07 16.77 25.77
C ALA A 225 4.65 16.16 27.06
N LEU A 226 5.97 16.04 27.20
CA LEU A 226 6.60 15.51 28.42
C LEU A 226 6.40 16.43 29.64
N GLU A 227 6.43 17.75 29.45
CA GLU A 227 6.14 18.73 30.50
C GLU A 227 4.71 18.58 31.02
N ALA A 228 3.73 18.40 30.12
CA ALA A 228 2.34 18.19 30.49
C ALA A 228 2.12 16.90 31.31
N TYR A 229 2.94 15.87 31.07
CA TYR A 229 2.95 14.65 31.89
C TYR A 229 3.72 14.81 33.22
N GLY A 230 4.44 15.90 33.43
CA GLY A 230 5.33 16.07 34.58
C GLY A 230 6.54 15.13 34.55
N ALA A 231 6.93 14.65 33.37
CA ALA A 231 8.01 13.68 33.20
C ALA A 231 9.40 14.35 33.24
N SER A 232 9.72 15.02 34.36
CA SER A 232 10.92 15.84 34.53
C SER A 232 12.23 15.07 34.33
N TYR A 233 12.36 13.87 34.90
CA TYR A 233 13.55 13.03 34.73
C TYR A 233 13.76 12.57 33.27
N THR A 234 12.67 12.15 32.60
CA THR A 234 12.73 11.75 31.18
C THR A 234 13.13 12.94 30.29
N LEU A 235 12.57 14.11 30.56
CA LEU A 235 12.87 15.31 29.82
C LEU A 235 14.32 15.76 30.03
N GLN A 236 14.78 15.76 31.30
CA GLN A 236 16.18 16.07 31.63
C GLN A 236 17.12 15.12 30.89
N GLU A 237 16.87 13.82 30.91
CA GLU A 237 17.69 12.82 30.23
C GLU A 237 17.74 13.05 28.71
N MET A 238 16.60 13.31 28.07
CA MET A 238 16.50 13.55 26.62
C MET A 238 17.24 14.82 26.18
N LEU A 239 17.18 15.89 26.97
CA LEU A 239 17.77 17.18 26.64
C LEU A 239 19.25 17.31 27.02
N THR A 240 19.76 16.44 27.90
CA THR A 240 21.15 16.51 28.39
C THR A 240 21.99 15.32 27.91
N VAL A 241 22.04 14.24 28.70
CA VAL A 241 22.92 13.09 28.51
C VAL A 241 22.66 12.28 27.23
N LYS A 242 21.47 12.40 26.62
CA LYS A 242 21.17 11.80 25.30
C LYS A 242 21.44 12.73 24.12
N SER A 243 21.72 14.00 24.36
CA SER A 243 21.89 15.04 23.35
C SER A 243 23.33 15.56 23.34
N ASP A 244 23.61 16.61 24.10
CA ASP A 244 24.81 17.44 23.96
C ASP A 244 25.64 17.58 25.25
N ASP A 245 25.29 16.90 26.34
CA ASP A 245 26.19 16.77 27.49
C ASP A 245 27.29 15.73 27.18
N VAL A 246 28.47 16.23 26.81
CA VAL A 246 29.61 15.42 26.36
C VAL A 246 30.14 14.48 27.45
N GLN A 247 30.16 14.94 28.70
CA GLN A 247 30.65 14.14 29.82
C GLN A 247 29.57 13.19 30.32
N GLY A 248 28.34 13.70 30.49
CA GLY A 248 27.19 12.94 30.95
C GLY A 248 26.87 11.76 30.04
N ARG A 249 26.90 11.93 28.71
CA ARG A 249 26.64 10.83 27.77
C ARG A 249 27.63 9.67 27.90
N THR A 250 28.90 9.98 28.15
CA THR A 250 29.96 8.97 28.30
C THR A 250 29.79 8.21 29.61
N LYS A 251 29.55 8.93 30.71
CA LYS A 251 29.26 8.33 32.03
C LYS A 251 28.03 7.44 32.00
N VAL A 252 26.93 7.90 31.40
CA VAL A 252 25.68 7.13 31.30
C VAL A 252 25.90 5.84 30.51
N TYR A 253 26.65 5.89 29.41
CA TYR A 253 27.00 4.69 28.66
C TYR A 253 27.82 3.70 29.49
N GLU A 254 28.84 4.17 30.21
CA GLU A 254 29.63 3.32 31.11
C GLU A 254 28.79 2.69 32.22
N ASN A 255 27.90 3.48 32.85
CA ASN A 255 27.03 3.03 33.92
C ASN A 255 26.09 1.92 33.41
N ILE A 256 25.47 2.10 32.24
CA ILE A 256 24.62 1.08 31.61
C ILE A 256 25.39 -0.22 31.38
N VAL A 257 26.65 -0.14 30.89
CA VAL A 257 27.49 -1.32 30.65
C VAL A 257 27.87 -2.02 31.97
N LYS A 258 28.07 -1.26 33.05
CA LYS A 258 28.37 -1.78 34.39
C LYS A 258 27.13 -2.31 35.13
N GLY A 259 25.93 -2.09 34.61
CA GLY A 259 24.66 -2.41 35.28
C GLY A 259 24.27 -1.42 36.39
N GLU A 260 24.90 -0.25 36.42
CA GLU A 260 24.58 0.84 37.32
C GLU A 260 23.60 1.80 36.63
N HIS A 261 22.50 2.16 37.29
CA HIS A 261 21.47 3.05 36.71
C HIS A 261 21.53 4.44 37.33
N ALA A 262 22.73 5.05 37.32
CA ALA A 262 22.96 6.41 37.79
C ALA A 262 23.09 7.36 36.59
N ILE A 263 22.36 8.49 36.64
CA ILE A 263 22.41 9.56 35.64
C ILE A 263 22.86 10.83 36.35
N ASP A 264 23.97 11.38 35.89
CA ASP A 264 24.54 12.65 36.35
C ASP A 264 24.49 13.63 35.17
N ALA A 265 23.52 14.54 35.20
CA ALA A 265 23.23 15.48 34.12
C ALA A 265 23.94 16.81 34.36
N GLY A 266 24.81 17.18 33.42
CA GLY A 266 25.51 18.46 33.40
C GLY A 266 24.79 19.54 32.61
N MET A 267 25.52 20.63 32.34
CA MET A 267 25.04 21.73 31.51
C MET A 267 25.17 21.37 30.02
N PRO A 268 24.11 21.54 29.21
CA PRO A 268 24.16 21.35 27.75
C PRO A 268 25.24 22.20 27.08
N GLU A 269 25.98 21.63 26.11
CA GLU A 269 26.95 22.40 25.34
C GLU A 269 26.30 23.49 24.48
N SER A 270 25.07 23.27 24.00
CA SER A 270 24.32 24.30 23.27
C SER A 270 24.11 25.58 24.10
N PHE A 271 23.92 25.46 25.41
CA PHE A 271 23.82 26.61 26.30
C PHE A 271 25.16 27.34 26.46
N ASN A 272 26.28 26.59 26.56
CA ASN A 272 27.62 27.19 26.56
C ASN A 272 27.90 27.97 25.28
N VAL A 273 27.53 27.41 24.12
CA VAL A 273 27.66 28.08 22.82
C VAL A 273 26.86 29.38 22.82
N LEU A 274 25.60 29.35 23.26
CA LEU A 274 24.74 30.54 23.36
C LEU A 274 25.36 31.64 24.23
N VAL A 275 25.90 31.28 25.40
CA VAL A 275 26.58 32.24 26.30
C VAL A 275 27.78 32.90 25.61
N LYS A 276 28.56 32.13 24.84
CA LYS A 276 29.71 32.67 24.08
C LYS A 276 29.26 33.57 22.93
N GLU A 277 28.18 33.23 22.25
CA GLU A 277 27.60 34.06 21.19
C GLU A 277 27.09 35.40 21.73
N ILE A 278 26.38 35.41 22.86
CA ILE A 278 25.92 36.65 23.50
C ILE A 278 27.11 37.54 23.92
N ARG A 279 28.15 36.95 24.53
CA ARG A 279 29.38 37.67 24.92
C ARG A 279 30.10 38.30 23.72
N SER A 280 30.04 37.67 22.55
CA SER A 280 30.65 38.21 21.33
C SER A 280 30.01 39.51 20.85
N LEU A 281 28.77 39.80 21.28
CA LEU A 281 28.06 41.05 20.98
C LEU A 281 28.43 42.21 21.93
N GLY A 282 29.37 42.00 22.86
CA GLY A 282 29.73 42.99 23.87
C GLY A 282 28.74 43.06 25.04
N ILE A 283 27.88 42.05 25.19
CA ILE A 283 26.96 41.91 26.33
C ILE A 283 27.61 40.96 27.34
N ASP A 284 27.84 41.44 28.56
CA ASP A 284 28.34 40.58 29.62
C ASP A 284 27.21 39.75 30.24
N ILE A 285 27.43 38.45 30.34
CA ILE A 285 26.48 37.47 30.91
C ILE A 285 27.29 36.41 31.64
N GLU A 286 26.98 36.20 32.92
CA GLU A 286 27.66 35.21 33.76
C GLU A 286 26.65 34.33 34.47
N LEU A 287 27.04 33.09 34.76
CA LEU A 287 26.26 32.18 35.60
C LEU A 287 26.62 32.45 37.05
N GLU A 288 25.70 33.06 37.79
CA GLU A 288 25.85 33.26 39.22
C GLU A 288 25.73 31.89 39.93
N ARG A 289 26.82 31.46 40.57
CA ARG A 289 26.79 30.26 41.42
C ARG A 289 26.31 30.70 42.80
N SER A 290 25.06 30.37 43.11
CA SER A 290 24.51 30.44 44.48
C SER A 290 24.83 29.18 45.27
#